data_AF-A0A7W8HY00-F1
#
_entry.id   AF-A0A7W8HY00-F1
#
_cell.length_a   1.000
_cell.length_b   1.000
_cell.length_c   1.000
_cell.angle_alpha   90.00
_cell.angle_beta   90.00
_cell.angle_gamma   90.00
#
_symmetry.space_group_name_H-M   'P 1'
#
loop_
_entity.id
_entity.type
_entity.pdbx_description
1 polymer ?
#
loop_
_entity_poly.entity_id
_entity_poly.type
_entity_poly.pdbx_seq_one_letter_code
_entity_poly.pdbx_strand_id
1 'polypeptide(L)'
;MSARLTRFVRNLLIAVGVAVAATLGINAAWNAMGGAELTTHGWIALVLCLSGIIGLAWGLMALAFKSSREGWDERVDNSLDPGGRPDDEP
;
A
#
# COMPACT_ATOMS: atom_id res chain seq x y z
N MET A 1 -15.48 -19.41 8.15
CA MET A 1 -14.45 -18.35 8.17
C MET A 1 -13.09 -18.83 7.62
N SER A 2 -12.60 -20.00 8.02
CA SER A 2 -11.31 -20.58 7.59
C SER A 2 -11.10 -20.62 6.05
N ALA A 3 -12.08 -21.12 5.27
CA ALA A 3 -11.93 -21.24 3.81
C ALA A 3 -11.69 -19.92 3.05
N ARG A 4 -12.23 -18.78 3.54
CA ARG A 4 -11.98 -17.46 2.92
C ARG A 4 -10.58 -16.95 3.25
N LEU A 5 -10.15 -17.12 4.50
CA LEU A 5 -8.82 -16.76 4.95
C LEU A 5 -7.75 -17.60 4.23
N THR A 6 -7.94 -18.91 4.10
CA THR A 6 -7.01 -19.79 3.37
C THR A 6 -6.86 -19.37 1.91
N ARG A 7 -7.96 -19.01 1.24
CA ARG A 7 -7.92 -18.50 -0.14
C ARG A 7 -7.19 -17.17 -0.24
N PHE A 8 -7.43 -16.26 0.69
CA PHE A 8 -6.75 -14.97 0.75
C PHE A 8 -5.24 -15.15 0.94
N VAL A 9 -4.83 -15.91 1.96
CA VAL A 9 -3.41 -16.19 2.24
C VAL A 9 -2.73 -16.87 1.06
N ARG A 10 -3.39 -17.87 0.45
CA ARG A 10 -2.88 -18.53 -0.76
C ARG A 10 -2.67 -17.53 -1.90
N ASN A 11 -3.68 -16.71 -2.19
CA ASN A 11 -3.58 -15.74 -3.27
C ASN A 11 -2.50 -14.68 -2.99
N LEU A 12 -2.35 -14.26 -1.74
CA LEU A 12 -1.29 -13.35 -1.30
C LEU A 12 0.09 -13.98 -1.53
N LEU A 13 0.28 -15.24 -1.11
CA LEU A 13 1.54 -15.95 -1.34
C LEU A 13 1.87 -16.10 -2.83
N ILE A 14 0.86 -16.39 -3.66
CA ILE A 14 1.02 -16.44 -5.12
C ILE A 14 1.44 -15.07 -5.66
N ALA A 15 0.76 -13.99 -5.25
CA ALA A 15 1.08 -12.65 -5.70
C ALA A 15 2.51 -12.23 -5.29
N VAL A 16 2.91 -12.52 -4.05
CA VAL A 16 4.28 -12.28 -3.58
C VAL A 16 5.29 -13.10 -4.38
N GLY A 17 5.00 -14.39 -4.62
CA GLY A 17 5.86 -15.25 -5.44
C GLY A 17 6.03 -14.74 -6.87
N VAL A 18 4.94 -14.30 -7.51
CA VAL A 18 4.97 -13.69 -8.85
C VAL A 18 5.79 -12.40 -8.85
N ALA A 19 5.61 -11.52 -7.85
CA ALA A 19 6.36 -10.27 -7.74
C ALA A 19 7.87 -10.52 -7.58
N VAL A 20 8.25 -11.49 -6.73
CA VAL A 20 9.66 -11.88 -6.56
C VAL A 20 10.23 -12.45 -7.86
N ALA A 21 9.51 -13.38 -8.50
CA ALA A 21 9.95 -13.99 -9.76
C ALA A 21 10.11 -12.96 -10.88
N ALA A 22 9.17 -12.01 -11.00
CA ALA A 22 9.24 -10.93 -11.97
C ALA A 22 10.44 -10.00 -11.69
N THR A 23 10.66 -9.63 -10.42
CA THR A 23 11.80 -8.77 -10.04
C THR A 23 13.13 -9.42 -10.40
N LEU A 24 13.31 -10.70 -10.07
CA LEU A 24 14.52 -11.45 -10.40
C LEU A 24 14.67 -11.66 -11.92
N GLY A 25 13.56 -11.94 -12.62
CA GLY A 25 13.56 -12.09 -14.08
C GLY A 25 13.94 -10.81 -14.82
N ILE A 26 13.41 -9.67 -14.40
CA ILE A 26 13.77 -8.35 -14.93
C ILE A 26 15.25 -8.06 -14.66
N ASN A 27 15.73 -8.35 -13.45
CA ASN A 27 17.14 -8.17 -13.11
C ASN A 27 18.05 -9.05 -13.97
N ALA A 28 17.70 -10.32 -14.19
CA ALA A 28 18.45 -11.22 -15.06
C ALA A 28 18.47 -10.74 -16.52
N ALA A 29 17.32 -10.30 -17.06
CA ALA A 29 17.23 -9.74 -18.40
C ALA A 29 18.08 -8.46 -18.54
N TRP A 30 18.07 -7.60 -17.52
CA TRP A 30 18.89 -6.39 -17.47
C TRP A 30 20.39 -6.70 -17.54
N ASN A 31 20.86 -7.65 -16.73
CA ASN A 31 22.26 -8.10 -16.75
C ASN A 31 22.64 -8.74 -18.10
N ALA A 32 21.74 -9.50 -18.72
CA ALA A 32 21.98 -10.12 -20.03
C ALA A 32 22.18 -9.09 -21.16
N MET A 33 21.58 -7.89 -21.03
CA MET A 33 21.78 -6.77 -21.96
C MET A 33 23.06 -5.97 -21.69
N GLY A 34 23.89 -6.38 -20.73
CA GLY A 34 25.08 -5.64 -20.30
C GLY A 34 24.77 -4.48 -19.34
N GLY A 35 23.56 -4.46 -18.75
CA GLY A 35 23.21 -3.51 -17.70
C GLY A 35 24.09 -3.71 -16.46
N ALA A 36 24.35 -2.62 -15.74
CA ALA A 36 25.12 -2.67 -14.49
C ALA A 36 24.36 -3.47 -13.41
N GLU A 37 25.07 -4.34 -12.72
CA GLU A 37 24.51 -5.17 -11.64
C GLU A 37 24.07 -4.29 -10.46
N LEU A 38 22.93 -4.65 -9.86
CA LEU A 38 22.42 -3.98 -8.68
C LEU A 38 23.36 -4.27 -7.50
N THR A 39 24.04 -3.24 -7.02
CA THR A 39 24.87 -3.34 -5.81
C THR A 39 24.03 -3.70 -4.59
N THR A 40 24.67 -4.21 -3.54
CA THR A 40 24.01 -4.51 -2.25
C THR A 40 23.21 -3.32 -1.71
N HIS A 41 23.74 -2.11 -1.86
CA HIS A 41 23.05 -0.88 -1.45
C HIS A 41 21.78 -0.63 -2.25
N GLY A 42 21.78 -0.93 -3.55
CA GLY A 42 20.60 -0.80 -4.41
C GLY A 42 19.49 -1.77 -4.02
N TRP A 43 19.84 -3.01 -3.69
CA TRP A 43 18.87 -3.98 -3.15
C TRP A 43 18.27 -3.53 -1.81
N ILE A 44 19.12 -3.03 -0.90
CA ILE A 44 18.67 -2.50 0.39
C ILE A 44 17.75 -1.30 0.18
N ALA A 45 18.10 -0.38 -0.71
CA ALA A 45 17.28 0.80 -1.03
C ALA A 45 15.91 0.39 -1.60
N LEU A 46 15.85 -0.60 -2.50
CA LEU A 46 14.59 -1.11 -3.03
C LEU A 46 13.70 -1.70 -1.94
N VAL A 47 14.26 -2.53 -1.06
CA VAL A 47 13.52 -3.14 0.05
C VAL A 47 13.03 -2.07 1.03
N LEU A 48 13.89 -1.12 1.40
CA LEU A 48 13.53 -0.01 2.28
C LEU A 48 12.42 0.84 1.68
N CYS A 49 12.54 1.23 0.41
CA CYS A 49 11.52 1.99 -0.30
C CYS A 49 10.17 1.26 -0.31
N LEU A 50 10.18 -0.02 -0.69
CA LEU A 50 8.96 -0.83 -0.71
C LEU A 50 8.32 -0.95 0.68
N SER A 51 9.11 -1.26 1.71
CA SER A 51 8.62 -1.33 3.09
C SER A 51 8.10 0.01 3.60
N GLY A 52 8.75 1.12 3.23
CA GLY A 52 8.36 2.47 3.59
C GLY A 52 7.02 2.84 3.00
N ILE A 53 6.79 2.53 1.72
CA ILE A 53 5.51 2.79 1.05
C ILE A 53 4.40 1.94 1.64
N ILE A 54 4.63 0.64 1.88
CA ILE A 54 3.64 -0.24 2.52
C ILE A 54 3.29 0.26 3.93
N GLY A 55 4.31 0.58 4.73
CA GLY A 55 4.14 1.09 6.08
C GLY A 55 3.41 2.43 6.11
N LEU A 56 3.74 3.33 5.18
CA LEU A 56 3.07 4.61 5.03
C LEU A 56 1.61 4.42 4.65
N ALA A 57 1.31 3.62 3.63
CA ALA A 57 -0.06 3.35 3.19
C ALA A 57 -0.90 2.72 4.32
N TRP A 58 -0.34 1.74 5.04
CA TRP A 58 -0.98 1.16 6.21
C TRP A 58 -1.22 2.23 7.28
N GLY A 59 -0.18 3.00 7.64
CA GLY A 59 -0.23 4.01 8.68
C GLY A 59 -1.30 5.08 8.40
N LEU A 60 -1.35 5.58 7.16
CA LEU A 60 -2.39 6.52 6.73
C LEU A 60 -3.79 5.91 6.85
N MET A 61 -3.97 4.66 6.43
CA MET A 61 -5.27 3.99 6.51
C MET A 61 -5.68 3.71 7.96
N ALA A 62 -4.72 3.38 8.83
CA ALA A 62 -4.97 3.22 10.26
C ALA A 62 -5.37 4.55 10.92
N LEU A 63 -4.72 5.66 10.54
CA LEU A 63 -5.08 6.99 11.01
C LEU A 63 -6.47 7.41 10.50
N ALA A 64 -6.82 7.13 9.25
CA ALA A 64 -8.15 7.39 8.72
C ALA A 64 -9.25 6.68 9.53
N PHE A 65 -9.06 5.39 9.83
CA PHE A 65 -10.00 4.66 10.69
C PHE A 65 -10.04 5.18 12.12
N LYS A 66 -8.91 5.64 12.67
CA LYS A 66 -8.87 6.27 13.98
C LYS A 66 -9.64 7.60 13.98
N SER A 67 -9.42 8.44 12.96
CA SER A 67 -10.09 9.73 12.76
C SER A 67 -11.61 9.58 12.78
N SER A 68 -12.11 8.61 11.99
CA SER A 68 -13.52 8.27 11.93
C SER A 68 -14.09 7.77 13.25
N ARG A 69 -13.34 6.97 14.03
CA ARG A 69 -13.82 6.46 15.34
C ARG A 69 -13.89 7.53 16.42
N GLU A 70 -13.00 8.50 16.36
CA GLU A 70 -12.91 9.57 17.35
C GLU A 70 -13.73 10.82 16.94
N GLY A 71 -14.42 10.77 15.80
CA GLY A 71 -15.27 11.85 15.31
C GLY A 71 -14.47 13.11 14.94
N TRP A 72 -13.21 12.98 14.53
CA TRP A 72 -12.42 14.13 14.07
C TRP A 72 -12.89 14.61 12.71
N ASP A 73 -13.35 13.70 11.84
CA ASP A 73 -13.87 14.02 10.51
C ASP A 73 -15.20 14.81 10.59
N GLU A 74 -16.00 14.58 11.63
CA GLU A 74 -17.30 15.23 11.88
C GLU A 74 -17.16 16.70 12.35
N ARG A 75 -15.97 17.08 12.84
CA ARG A 75 -15.70 18.43 13.37
C ARG A 75 -15.17 19.40 12.31
N VAL A 76 -15.02 18.93 11.06
CA VAL A 76 -14.55 19.76 9.95
C VAL A 76 -15.68 20.69 9.51
N ASP A 77 -15.37 21.98 9.38
CA ASP A 77 -16.29 22.97 8.81
C ASP A 77 -16.50 22.68 7.32
N ASN A 78 -17.69 22.16 6.99
CA ASN A 78 -18.10 21.82 5.63
C ASN A 78 -18.96 22.91 4.98
N SER A 79 -18.95 24.15 5.49
CA SER A 79 -19.73 25.28 4.92
C SER A 79 -19.43 25.59 3.45
N LEU A 80 -18.30 25.10 2.93
CA LEU A 80 -17.89 25.23 1.53
C LEU A 80 -18.13 23.97 0.70
N ASP A 81 -18.77 22.91 1.23
CA ASP A 81 -19.09 21.69 0.48
C ASP A 81 -20.29 21.91 -0.46
N PRO A 82 -20.09 21.94 -1.79
CA PRO A 82 -21.17 22.14 -2.75
C PRO A 82 -22.13 20.95 -2.85
N GLY A 83 -21.86 19.83 -2.17
CA GLY A 83 -22.71 18.64 -2.06
C GLY A 83 -23.51 18.53 -0.75
N GLY A 84 -23.53 19.57 0.09
CA GLY A 84 -24.15 19.57 1.42
C GLY A 84 -25.59 19.04 1.43
N ARG A 85 -25.89 18.19 2.42
CA ARG A 85 -27.24 17.66 2.66
C ARG A 85 -28.08 18.77 3.33
N PRO A 86 -29.35 18.98 2.92
CA PRO A 86 -30.19 20.05 3.46
C PRO A 86 -30.56 19.88 4.94
N ASP A 87 -30.15 18.76 5.55
CA ASP A 87 -30.35 18.39 6.94
C ASP A 87 -29.24 18.91 7.90
N ASP A 88 -28.22 19.60 7.36
CA ASP A 88 -27.12 20.21 8.12
C ASP A 88 -27.43 21.68 8.57
N GLU A 89 -28.66 21.96 9.02
CA GLU A 89 -29.02 23.23 9.70
C GLU A 89 -29.15 23.03 11.23
N PRO A 90 -28.78 24.05 12.05
CA PRO A 90 -28.69 23.95 13.52
C PRO A 90 -30.02 23.79 14.27
#